data_AF-A0A2V8ST42-F1
#
_entry.id   AF-A0A2V8ST42-F1
#
_cell.length_a   1.000
_cell.length_b   1.000
_cell.length_c   1.000
_cell.angle_alpha   90.00
_cell.angle_beta   90.00
_cell.angle_gamma   90.00
#
_symmetry.space_group_name_H-M   'P 1'
#
loop_
_entity.id
_entity.type
_entity.pdbx_description
1 polymer ?
#
loop_
_entity_poly.entity_id
_entity_poly.type
_entity_poly.pdbx_seq_one_letter_code
_entity_poly.pdbx_strand_id
1 'polypeptide(L)'
;MNLEIKGIYLDGVDAAHVDSREFAVPLRVEIGEKGKAGAEVFHFVAASAKGLQLEVAGREFKLLRGYILLDEFDMGIVRKALQNLINHACSRENWRQAVEFLNRYGLYDSEDLDH
;
A
#
# COMPACT_ATOMS: atom_id res chain seq x y z
N MET A 1 -15.96 10.81 6.58
CA MET A 1 -14.83 11.68 6.17
C MET A 1 -14.45 11.35 4.72
N ASN A 2 -13.96 12.31 3.93
CA ASN A 2 -13.54 12.03 2.55
C ASN A 2 -12.02 11.96 2.46
N LEU A 3 -11.51 10.83 1.98
CA LEU A 3 -10.08 10.55 1.89
C LEU A 3 -9.60 10.53 0.43
N GLU A 4 -8.32 10.81 0.22
CA GLU A 4 -7.69 10.73 -1.08
C GLU A 4 -6.26 10.21 -1.01
N ILE A 5 -5.81 9.61 -2.12
CA ILE A 5 -4.41 9.26 -2.34
C ILE A 5 -3.68 10.55 -2.74
N LYS A 6 -2.76 11.01 -1.90
CA LYS A 6 -1.91 12.18 -2.18
C LYS A 6 -0.72 11.80 -3.05
N GLY A 7 -0.19 10.59 -2.87
CA GLY A 7 0.97 10.10 -3.60
C GLY A 7 1.09 8.58 -3.54
N ILE A 8 1.71 8.00 -4.57
CA ILE A 8 2.15 6.60 -4.58
C ILE A 8 3.56 6.60 -5.16
N TYR A 9 4.51 6.06 -4.41
CA TYR A 9 5.91 6.01 -4.78
C TYR A 9 6.40 4.58 -4.72
N LEU A 10 7.24 4.18 -5.68
CA LEU A 10 7.98 2.93 -5.62
C LEU A 10 9.15 3.16 -4.67
N ASP A 11 9.32 2.27 -3.71
CA ASP A 11 10.40 2.39 -2.72
C ASP A 11 11.54 1.42 -3.07
N GLY A 12 12.73 1.97 -3.29
CA GLY A 12 13.94 1.21 -3.62
C GLY A 12 13.96 0.53 -5.01
N VAL A 13 13.00 0.83 -5.90
CA VAL A 13 12.89 0.18 -7.22
C VAL A 13 12.68 1.20 -8.34
N ASP A 14 13.39 1.03 -9.46
CA ASP A 14 13.15 1.76 -10.70
C ASP A 14 12.01 1.10 -11.50
N ALA A 15 10.93 1.84 -11.74
CA ALA A 15 9.78 1.37 -12.50
C ALA A 15 10.13 0.83 -13.89
N ALA A 16 11.19 1.35 -14.54
CA ALA A 16 11.60 0.89 -15.86
C ALA A 16 12.17 -0.54 -15.87
N HIS A 17 12.54 -1.07 -14.71
CA HIS A 17 13.18 -2.37 -14.56
C HIS A 17 12.30 -3.41 -13.86
N VAL A 18 11.04 -3.07 -13.56
CA VAL A 18 10.08 -4.01 -12.97
C VAL A 18 9.59 -4.97 -14.05
N ASP A 19 9.85 -6.26 -13.89
CA ASP A 19 9.23 -7.28 -14.73
C ASP A 19 7.71 -7.25 -14.51
N SER A 20 6.95 -7.13 -15.61
CA SER A 20 5.50 -7.00 -15.55
C SER A 20 4.77 -8.19 -14.91
N ARG A 21 5.35 -9.40 -14.85
CA ARG A 21 4.69 -10.63 -14.38
C ARG A 21 5.45 -11.35 -13.25
N GLU A 22 6.69 -10.96 -12.99
CA GLU A 22 7.53 -11.50 -11.93
C GLU A 22 8.06 -10.38 -11.03
N PHE A 23 7.18 -9.84 -10.18
CA PHE A 23 7.49 -8.68 -9.35
C PHE A 23 6.99 -8.81 -7.92
N ALA A 24 7.72 -8.14 -7.01
CA ALA A 24 7.30 -7.75 -5.67
C ALA A 24 7.89 -6.35 -5.41
N VAL A 25 7.08 -5.30 -5.57
CA VAL A 25 7.49 -3.90 -5.56
C VAL A 25 6.99 -3.23 -4.29
N PRO A 26 7.89 -2.80 -3.39
CA PRO A 26 7.52 -1.97 -2.24
C PRO A 26 6.92 -0.63 -2.68
N LEU A 27 5.86 -0.22 -2.01
CA LEU A 27 5.12 1.00 -2.29
C LEU A 27 4.99 1.83 -1.02
N ARG A 28 5.33 3.11 -1.13
CA ARG A 28 4.99 4.13 -0.14
C ARG A 28 3.74 4.88 -0.62
N VAL A 29 2.66 4.82 0.16
CA VAL A 29 1.37 5.43 -0.19
C VAL A 29 1.05 6.53 0.81
N GLU A 30 0.87 7.75 0.30
CA GLU A 30 0.44 8.89 1.12
C GLU A 30 -1.08 9.05 1.03
N ILE A 31 -1.75 8.97 2.19
CA ILE A 31 -3.20 9.06 2.30
C ILE A 31 -3.55 10.24 3.21
N GLY A 32 -4.43 11.12 2.74
CA GLY A 32 -4.87 12.27 3.53
C GLY A 32 -6.35 12.57 3.34
N GLU A 33 -6.84 13.53 4.11
CA GLU A 33 -8.19 14.06 3.91
C GLU A 33 -8.27 14.91 2.63
N LYS A 34 -9.38 14.74 1.90
CA LYS A 34 -9.61 15.43 0.64
C LYS A 34 -9.61 16.95 0.84
N GLY A 35 -8.75 17.64 0.10
CA GLY A 35 -8.64 19.10 0.14
C GLY A 35 -7.97 19.67 1.39
N LYS A 36 -7.46 18.84 2.31
CA LYS A 36 -6.63 19.28 3.44
C LYS A 36 -5.15 19.08 3.14
N ALA A 37 -4.30 19.90 3.76
CA ALA A 37 -2.86 19.68 3.78
C ALA A 37 -2.50 18.53 4.74
N GLY A 38 -1.37 17.87 4.49
CA GLY A 38 -0.91 16.71 5.25
C GLY A 38 -1.38 15.38 4.69
N ALA A 39 -0.63 14.34 5.03
CA ALA A 39 -0.89 12.96 4.70
C ALA A 39 -0.19 12.06 5.72
N GLU A 40 -0.74 10.88 5.92
CA GLU A 40 -0.08 9.79 6.64
C GLU A 40 0.45 8.78 5.62
N VAL A 41 1.55 8.13 5.96
CA VAL A 41 2.23 7.18 5.08
C VAL A 41 1.84 5.75 5.45
N PHE A 42 1.52 4.97 4.43
CA PHE A 42 1.23 3.55 4.55
C PHE A 42 2.09 2.78 3.54
N HIS A 43 2.76 1.73 4.00
CA HIS A 43 3.57 0.87 3.18
C HIS A 43 2.78 -0.35 2.69
N PHE A 44 2.92 -0.64 1.40
CA PHE A 44 2.33 -1.79 0.73
C PHE A 44 3.39 -2.48 -0.14
N VAL A 45 3.07 -3.67 -0.66
CA VAL A 45 3.85 -4.35 -1.68
C VAL A 45 2.91 -4.79 -2.79
N ALA A 46 3.10 -4.24 -4.00
CA ALA A 46 2.44 -4.78 -5.19
C ALA A 46 3.21 -6.03 -5.63
N ALA A 47 2.55 -7.18 -5.69
CA ALA A 47 3.22 -8.43 -6.02
C ALA A 47 2.42 -9.27 -7.02
N SER A 48 3.15 -9.95 -7.89
CA SER A 48 2.64 -11.08 -8.67
C SER A 48 2.64 -12.36 -7.85
N ALA A 49 1.90 -13.38 -8.29
CA ALA A 49 1.98 -14.71 -7.69
C ALA A 49 3.41 -15.26 -7.73
N LYS A 50 4.15 -15.00 -8.82
CA LYS A 50 5.54 -15.46 -8.97
C LYS A 50 6.51 -14.68 -8.09
N GLY A 51 6.34 -13.36 -7.99
CA GLY A 51 7.10 -12.55 -7.04
C GLY A 51 6.87 -12.98 -5.59
N LEU A 52 5.63 -13.32 -5.21
CA LEU A 52 5.34 -13.90 -3.90
C LEU A 52 6.04 -15.24 -3.67
N GLN A 53 6.14 -16.10 -4.69
CA GLN A 53 6.89 -17.36 -4.58
C GLN A 53 8.38 -17.10 -4.31
N LEU A 54 8.97 -16.08 -4.94
CA LEU A 54 10.35 -15.68 -4.70
C LEU A 54 10.57 -15.11 -3.29
N GLU A 55 9.60 -14.35 -2.77
CA GLU A 55 9.63 -13.78 -1.41
C GLU A 55 9.65 -14.85 -0.29
N VAL A 56 9.20 -16.07 -0.60
CA VAL A 56 9.26 -17.24 0.31
C VAL A 56 10.32 -18.26 -0.11
N ALA A 57 11.05 -18.04 -1.21
CA ALA A 57 12.11 -18.96 -1.63
C ALA A 57 13.20 -19.05 -0.54
N GLY A 58 13.51 -20.28 -0.11
CA GLY A 58 14.43 -20.51 1.01
C GLY A 58 13.84 -20.23 2.40
N ARG A 59 12.53 -19.96 2.49
CA ARG A 59 11.77 -19.79 3.74
C ARG A 59 10.58 -20.76 3.74
N GLU A 60 10.00 -21.04 4.90
CA GLU A 60 8.83 -21.91 5.00
C GLU A 60 7.51 -21.15 4.80
N PHE A 61 7.45 -19.89 5.24
CA PHE A 61 6.24 -19.06 5.14
C PHE A 61 6.55 -17.57 5.17
N LYS A 62 5.57 -16.75 4.78
CA LYS A 62 5.56 -15.29 4.97
C LYS A 62 4.15 -14.80 5.29
N LEU A 63 4.04 -13.85 6.22
CA LEU A 63 2.78 -13.15 6.51
C LEU A 63 2.60 -11.99 5.52
N LEU A 64 1.43 -11.90 4.88
CA LEU A 64 1.18 -11.04 3.71
C LEU A 64 0.44 -9.73 4.02
N ARG A 65 0.62 -9.16 5.22
CA ARG A 65 0.08 -7.82 5.50
C ARG A 65 0.77 -6.79 4.60
N GLY A 66 0.01 -5.87 4.01
CA GLY A 66 0.53 -4.88 3.06
C GLY A 66 0.53 -5.34 1.61
N TYR A 67 0.22 -6.60 1.30
CA TYR A 67 0.35 -7.10 -0.07
C TYR A 67 -0.90 -6.83 -0.92
N ILE A 68 -0.67 -6.34 -2.13
CA ILE A 68 -1.65 -6.21 -3.21
C ILE A 68 -1.26 -7.21 -4.29
N LEU A 69 -2.02 -8.29 -4.41
CA LEU A 69 -1.79 -9.30 -5.43
C LEU A 69 -2.34 -8.83 -6.79
N LEU A 70 -1.50 -8.89 -7.81
CA LEU A 70 -1.77 -8.44 -9.18
C LEU A 70 -1.29 -9.51 -10.17
N ASP A 71 -1.92 -9.61 -11.34
CA ASP A 71 -1.43 -10.50 -12.41
C ASP A 71 -0.29 -9.85 -13.19
N GLU A 72 -0.46 -8.57 -13.55
CA GLU A 72 0.55 -7.73 -14.19
C GLU A 72 0.81 -6.45 -13.40
N PHE A 73 2.05 -5.96 -13.41
CA PHE A 73 2.42 -4.72 -12.74
C PHE A 73 1.87 -3.52 -13.53
N ASP A 74 0.80 -2.94 -13.01
CA ASP A 74 0.17 -1.75 -13.57
C ASP A 74 -0.20 -0.78 -12.44
N MET A 75 0.37 0.43 -12.50
CA MET A 75 0.16 1.47 -11.48
C MET A 75 -1.28 2.00 -11.45
N GLY A 76 -2.02 1.91 -12.56
CA GLY A 76 -3.45 2.21 -12.60
C GLY A 76 -4.27 1.20 -11.82
N ILE A 77 -3.94 -0.10 -11.92
CA ILE A 77 -4.59 -1.15 -11.12
C ILE A 77 -4.22 -1.01 -9.64
N VAL A 78 -2.95 -0.74 -9.31
CA VAL A 78 -2.52 -0.43 -7.93
C VAL A 78 -3.35 0.72 -7.36
N ARG A 79 -3.44 1.84 -8.09
CA ARG A 79 -4.23 3.00 -7.67
C ARG A 79 -5.70 2.65 -7.48
N LYS A 80 -6.29 1.86 -8.39
CA LYS A 80 -7.69 1.42 -8.28
C LYS A 80 -7.92 0.56 -7.03
N ALA A 81 -7.02 -0.37 -6.72
CA ALA A 81 -7.09 -1.21 -5.53
C ALA A 81 -7.02 -0.36 -4.24
N LEU A 82 -6.04 0.55 -4.17
CA LEU A 82 -5.88 1.47 -3.03
C LEU A 82 -7.09 2.41 -2.89
N GLN A 83 -7.63 2.93 -4.00
CA GLN A 83 -8.80 3.80 -3.95
C GLN A 83 -10.03 3.06 -3.41
N ASN A 84 -10.23 1.80 -3.80
CA ASN A 84 -11.31 0.97 -3.26
C ASN A 84 -11.15 0.79 -1.74
N LEU A 85 -9.93 0.49 -1.28
CA LEU A 85 -9.62 0.37 0.15
C LEU A 85 -9.93 1.67 0.91
N ILE A 86 -9.51 2.81 0.37
CA ILE A 86 -9.73 4.14 0.98
C ILE A 86 -11.21 4.50 1.03
N ASN A 87 -12.00 4.12 0.01
CA ASN A 87 -13.44 4.33 0.02
C ASN A 87 -14.13 3.60 1.19
N HIS A 88 -13.63 2.41 1.58
CA HIS A 88 -14.11 1.72 2.78
C HIS A 88 -13.69 2.38 4.09
N ALA A 89 -12.60 3.15 4.10
CA ALA A 89 -12.17 3.94 5.25
C ALA A 89 -12.97 5.25 5.41
N CYS A 90 -13.62 5.73 4.35
CA CYS A 90 -14.42 6.98 4.40
C CYS A 90 -15.64 6.89 5.33
N SER A 91 -16.13 5.67 5.62
CA SER A 91 -17.24 5.43 6.55
C SER A 91 -16.86 5.57 8.03
N ARG A 92 -15.59 5.86 8.35
CA ARG A 92 -15.13 6.04 9.73
C ARG A 92 -15.46 7.44 10.24
N GLU A 93 -15.67 7.53 11.55
CA GLU A 93 -16.15 8.75 12.20
C GLU A 93 -15.05 9.82 12.29
N ASN A 94 -13.79 9.39 12.42
CA ASN A 94 -12.65 10.27 12.60
C ASN A 94 -11.38 9.70 11.95
N TRP A 95 -10.33 10.53 11.88
CA TRP A 95 -9.04 10.17 11.29
C TRP A 95 -8.39 8.96 11.94
N ARG A 96 -8.39 8.91 13.28
CA ARG A 96 -7.82 7.80 14.04
C ARG A 96 -8.45 6.46 13.65
N GLN A 97 -9.78 6.38 13.60
CA GLN A 97 -10.47 5.16 13.17
C GLN A 97 -10.16 4.80 11.70
N ALA A 98 -9.93 5.79 10.83
CA ALA A 98 -9.53 5.54 9.45
C ALA A 98 -8.11 4.99 9.35
N VAL A 99 -7.15 5.55 10.10
CA VAL A 99 -5.78 5.04 10.21
C VAL A 99 -5.79 3.62 10.77
N GLU A 100 -6.49 3.37 11.87
CA GLU A 100 -6.65 2.02 12.46
C GLU A 100 -7.22 1.03 11.44
N PHE A 101 -8.22 1.45 10.64
CA PHE A 101 -8.78 0.62 9.58
C PHE A 101 -7.76 0.30 8.48
N LEU A 102 -7.08 1.33 7.94
CA LEU A 102 -6.11 1.22 6.86
C LEU A 102 -4.89 0.39 7.29
N ASN A 103 -4.47 0.53 8.54
CA ASN A 103 -3.36 -0.21 9.14
C ASN A 103 -3.61 -1.73 9.22
N ARG A 104 -4.86 -2.19 9.09
CA ARG A 104 -5.14 -3.64 8.97
C ARG A 104 -4.70 -4.21 7.63
N TYR A 105 -4.57 -3.35 6.61
CA TYR A 105 -4.27 -3.75 5.23
C TYR A 105 -2.89 -3.30 4.80
N GLY A 106 -2.48 -2.08 5.12
CA GLY A 106 -1.12 -1.55 4.93
C GLY A 106 -0.34 -1.51 6.24
N LEU A 107 0.96 -1.25 6.16
CA LEU A 107 1.78 -0.97 7.33
C LEU A 107 1.82 0.55 7.52
N TYR A 108 1.16 1.06 8.55
CA TYR A 108 1.22 2.48 8.88
C TYR A 108 2.64 2.85 9.29
N ASP A 109 3.17 3.90 8.68
CA ASP A 109 4.47 4.47 9.00
C ASP A 109 4.30 5.43 10.19
N SER A 110 4.48 4.88 11.38
CA SER A 110 4.21 5.58 12.62
C SER A 110 5.46 6.25 13.19
N GLU A 111 6.35 6.83 12.37
CA GLU A 111 7.58 7.50 12.85
C GLU A 111 7.33 8.63 13.89
N ASP A 112 6.07 8.92 14.27
CA ASP A 112 5.67 9.73 15.43
C ASP A 112 5.33 8.95 16.73
N LEU A 113 5.59 7.62 16.82
CA LEU A 113 5.33 6.83 18.05
C LEU A 113 6.56 6.63 18.97
N ASP A 114 7.72 7.16 18.62
CA ASP A 114 8.95 7.10 19.43
C ASP A 114 9.35 8.46 20.06
N HIS A 115 8.37 9.24 20.55
CA HIS A 115 8.59 10.43 21.38
C HIS A 115 7.74 10.45 22.66
#